data_AF-A0AAW6BRD5-F1
#
_entry.id   AF-A0AAW6BRD5-F1
#
_cell.length_a   1.000
_cell.length_b   1.000
_cell.length_c   1.000
_cell.angle_alpha   90.00
_cell.angle_beta   90.00
_cell.angle_gamma   90.00
#
_symmetry.space_group_name_H-M   'P 1'
#
loop_
_entity.id
_entity.type
_entity.pdbx_description
1 polymer ?
#
loop_
_entity_poly.entity_id
_entity_poly.type
_entity_poly.pdbx_seq_one_letter_code
_entity_poly.pdbx_strand_id
1 'polypeptide(L)'
;DGELTLSADRGWYSRNELDWQTPLKGQSLYLAMDYGEVGGRGSDALLGKHLAGSALGWRGNLKGVSYDLFVGVPLSKPAGFQTSPVTAGFNLYWQY
;
A
#
# COMPACT_ATOMS: atom_id res chain seq x y z
N ASP A 1 -11.09 -3.28 -8.62
CA ASP A 1 -10.71 -2.78 -9.95
C ASP A 1 -9.59 -1.79 -9.76
N GLY A 2 -8.35 -2.28 -9.83
CA GLY A 2 -7.17 -1.68 -9.20
C GLY A 2 -5.89 -1.86 -10.02
N GLU A 3 -6.02 -1.91 -11.34
CA GLU A 3 -4.90 -2.17 -12.26
C GLU A 3 -4.51 -0.92 -13.05
N LEU A 4 -4.33 0.22 -12.38
CA LEU A 4 -3.61 1.34 -12.99
C LEU A 4 -2.11 1.20 -12.66
N THR A 5 -1.44 0.36 -13.45
CA THR A 5 0.03 0.34 -13.46
C THR A 5 0.50 1.51 -14.31
N LEU A 6 1.02 2.56 -13.68
CA LEU A 6 1.69 3.66 -14.38
C LEU A 6 3.04 3.16 -14.91
N SER A 7 3.14 2.95 -16.23
CA SER A 7 4.38 2.60 -16.91
C SER A 7 4.89 3.80 -17.71
N ALA A 8 6.11 4.26 -17.42
CA ALA A 8 6.78 5.36 -18.11
C ALA A 8 8.29 5.08 -18.21
N ASP A 9 8.99 5.81 -19.09
CA ASP A 9 10.42 5.63 -19.37
C ASP A 9 11.34 5.83 -18.16
N ARG A 10 10.87 6.53 -17.12
CA ARG A 10 11.59 6.78 -15.86
C ARG A 10 10.61 7.08 -14.73
N GLY A 11 10.96 6.64 -13.52
CA GLY A 11 10.19 6.92 -12.31
C GLY A 11 10.98 6.60 -11.05
N TRP A 12 10.47 7.07 -9.92
CA TRP A 12 10.99 6.75 -8.60
C TRP A 12 9.84 6.38 -7.67
N TYR A 13 10.15 5.55 -6.67
CA TYR A 13 9.19 5.11 -5.66
C TYR A 13 9.87 5.00 -4.31
N SER A 14 9.16 5.38 -3.25
CA SER A 14 9.56 5.28 -1.86
C SER A 14 8.43 4.70 -1.03
N ARG A 15 8.76 3.72 -0.18
CA ARG A 15 7.87 3.13 0.81
C ARG A 15 8.50 3.29 2.18
N ASN A 16 7.74 3.87 3.10
CA ASN A 16 8.11 3.99 4.50
C ASN A 16 7.13 3.19 5.33
N GLU A 17 7.64 2.37 6.24
CA GLU A 17 6.83 1.55 7.15
C GLU A 17 7.31 1.77 8.58
N LEU A 18 6.37 2.05 9.47
CA LEU A 18 6.58 2.11 10.91
C LEU A 18 5.93 0.88 11.53
N ASP A 19 6.74 -0.01 12.11
CA ASP A 19 6.27 -1.20 12.83
C ASP A 19 6.25 -0.93 14.34
N TRP A 20 5.08 -1.10 14.95
CA TRP A 20 4.85 -1.05 16.38
C TRP A 20 4.68 -2.47 16.92
N GLN A 21 5.65 -2.93 17.71
CA GLN A 21 5.54 -4.18 18.45
C GLN A 21 4.53 -4.05 19.59
N THR A 22 3.47 -4.84 19.53
CA THR A 22 2.43 -4.80 20.55
C THR A 22 2.90 -5.50 21.84
N PRO A 23 2.22 -5.30 22.98
CA PRO A 23 2.49 -6.08 24.19
C PRO A 23 2.28 -7.60 24.03
N LEU A 24 1.54 -8.02 22.98
CA LEU A 24 1.34 -9.42 22.65
C LEU A 24 2.54 -9.93 21.83
N LYS A 25 3.19 -10.99 22.34
CA LYS A 25 4.35 -11.59 21.67
C LYS A 25 3.97 -12.09 20.27
N GLY A 26 4.84 -11.79 19.30
CA GLY A 26 4.67 -12.22 17.93
C GLY A 26 3.60 -11.46 17.16
N GLN A 27 3.21 -10.26 17.61
CA GLN A 27 2.24 -9.40 16.93
C GLN A 27 2.74 -7.95 16.83
N SER A 28 2.52 -7.36 15.66
CA SER A 28 2.89 -5.98 15.35
C SER A 28 1.77 -5.29 14.59
N LEU A 29 1.54 -4.02 14.92
CA LEU A 29 0.75 -3.11 14.10
C LEU A 29 1.72 -2.30 13.26
N TYR A 30 1.44 -2.08 11.98
CA TYR A 30 2.29 -1.27 11.12
C TYR A 30 1.50 -0.20 10.37
N LEU A 31 2.13 0.96 10.18
CA LEU A 31 1.66 2.03 9.33
C LEU A 31 2.62 2.19 8.16
N ALA A 32 2.13 2.07 6.93
CA ALA A 32 2.90 2.26 5.71
C ALA A 32 2.45 3.54 4.98
N MET A 33 3.41 4.21 4.35
CA MET A 33 3.19 5.34 3.46
C MET A 33 4.05 5.18 2.22
N ASP A 34 3.38 5.27 1.07
CA ASP A 34 3.93 5.02 -0.25
C ASP A 34 3.81 6.28 -1.09
N TYR A 35 4.88 6.63 -1.79
CA TYR A 35 4.88 7.70 -2.77
C TYR A 35 5.73 7.30 -3.98
N GLY A 36 5.19 7.48 -5.18
CA GLY A 36 5.95 7.32 -6.41
C GLY A 36 5.59 8.37 -7.44
N GLU A 37 6.54 8.70 -8.30
CA GLU A 37 6.36 9.64 -9.39
C GLU A 37 6.93 9.06 -10.68
N VAL A 38 6.26 9.33 -11.79
CA VAL A 38 6.64 8.88 -13.14
C VAL A 38 6.78 10.08 -14.08
N GLY A 39 7.76 10.05 -14.97
CA GLY A 39 8.03 11.12 -15.94
C GLY A 39 8.61 10.61 -17.27
N GLY A 40 8.54 11.41 -18.34
CA GLY A 40 8.96 10.97 -19.69
C GLY A 40 8.40 11.88 -20.80
N ARG A 41 8.89 11.77 -22.04
CA ARG A 41 8.30 12.50 -23.19
C ARG A 41 6.90 11.93 -23.45
N GLY A 42 5.86 12.75 -23.32
CA GLY A 42 4.45 12.31 -23.40
C GLY A 42 3.72 12.21 -22.05
N SER A 43 4.39 12.55 -20.94
CA SER A 43 3.78 12.52 -19.59
C SER A 43 2.69 13.58 -19.36
N ASP A 44 2.50 14.53 -20.29
CA ASP A 44 1.42 15.53 -20.22
C ASP A 44 0.04 14.95 -20.55
N ALA A 45 -0.02 13.71 -21.08
CA ALA A 45 -1.27 12.97 -21.32
C ALA A 45 -1.68 12.03 -20.16
N LEU A 46 -0.89 11.92 -19.09
CA LEU A 46 -1.19 11.08 -17.93
C LEU A 46 -2.02 11.87 -16.91
N LEU A 47 -3.16 11.31 -16.50
CA LEU A 47 -4.14 11.88 -15.55
C LEU A 47 -3.56 12.19 -14.14
N GLY A 48 -2.32 11.76 -13.86
CA GLY A 48 -1.55 12.10 -12.67
C GLY A 48 -0.11 11.59 -12.80
N LYS A 49 0.88 12.41 -12.41
CA LYS A 49 2.32 12.06 -12.47
C LYS A 49 2.84 11.44 -11.17
N HIS A 50 2.06 11.49 -10.09
CA HIS A 50 2.43 10.96 -8.78
C HIS A 50 1.29 10.12 -8.20
N LEU A 51 1.66 9.06 -7.48
CA LEU A 51 0.76 8.20 -6.73
C LEU A 51 1.22 8.20 -5.27
N ALA A 52 0.31 8.56 -4.37
CA ALA A 52 0.55 8.50 -2.93
C ALA A 52 -0.52 7.63 -2.28
N GLY A 53 -0.11 6.78 -1.35
CA GLY A 53 -0.99 5.90 -0.60
C GLY A 53 -0.52 5.74 0.84
N SER A 54 -1.42 5.35 1.71
CA SER A 54 -1.09 4.88 3.06
C SER A 54 -1.74 3.54 3.30
N ALA A 55 -1.20 2.77 4.24
CA ALA A 55 -1.84 1.57 4.74
C ALA A 55 -1.63 1.41 6.24
N LEU A 56 -2.59 0.80 6.91
CA LEU A 56 -2.50 0.34 8.29
C LEU A 56 -2.70 -1.18 8.27
N GLY A 57 -1.82 -1.92 8.91
CA GLY A 57 -1.97 -3.35 9.02
C GLY A 57 -1.59 -3.92 10.36
N TRP A 58 -2.04 -5.15 10.60
CA TRP A 58 -1.79 -5.94 11.79
C TRP A 58 -1.31 -7.31 11.35
N ARG A 59 -0.10 -7.66 11.78
CA ARG A 59 0.53 -8.94 11.44
C ARG A 59 0.98 -9.67 12.68
N GLY A 60 1.05 -10.99 12.58
CA GLY A 60 1.61 -11.79 13.65
C GLY A 60 1.77 -13.25 13.33
N ASN A 61 2.30 -14.00 14.29
CA ASN A 61 2.45 -15.43 14.23
C ASN A 61 1.88 -16.08 15.51
N LEU A 62 1.05 -17.11 15.31
CA LEU A 62 0.48 -17.93 16.37
C LEU A 62 0.63 -19.41 16.02
N LYS A 63 1.51 -20.12 16.74
CA LYS A 63 1.66 -21.59 16.70
C LYS A 63 1.74 -22.18 15.28
N GLY A 64 2.56 -21.59 14.41
CA GLY A 64 2.74 -22.05 13.02
C GLY A 64 1.80 -21.39 12.00
N VAL A 65 0.86 -20.54 12.45
CA VAL A 65 0.04 -19.68 11.59
C VAL A 65 0.63 -18.28 11.58
N SER A 66 1.03 -17.77 10.42
CA SER A 66 1.28 -16.34 10.23
C SER A 66 0.08 -15.67 9.56
N TYR A 67 -0.29 -14.49 10.02
CA TYR A 67 -1.35 -13.68 9.44
C TYR A 67 -0.86 -12.25 9.20
N ASP A 68 -1.40 -11.59 8.19
CA ASP A 68 -1.25 -10.16 7.92
C ASP A 68 -2.60 -9.64 7.42
N LEU A 69 -3.15 -8.63 8.09
CA LEU A 69 -4.41 -7.97 7.77
C LEU A 69 -4.10 -6.51 7.52
N PHE A 70 -4.53 -5.93 6.39
CA PHE A 70 -4.23 -4.54 6.09
C PHE A 70 -5.38 -3.80 5.41
N VAL A 71 -5.43 -2.50 5.64
CA VAL A 71 -6.31 -1.54 4.97
C VAL A 71 -5.47 -0.40 4.40
N GLY A 72 -5.65 -0.09 3.12
CA GLY A 72 -4.94 0.96 2.41
C GLY A 72 -5.88 2.06 1.91
N VAL A 73 -5.42 3.31 1.97
CA VAL A 73 -6.15 4.48 1.47
C VAL A 73 -5.27 5.22 0.46
N PRO A 74 -5.76 5.49 -0.77
CA PRO A 74 -5.04 6.36 -1.70
C PRO A 74 -5.10 7.82 -1.20
N LEU A 75 -3.95 8.45 -1.01
CA LEU A 75 -3.82 9.82 -0.48
C LEU A 75 -3.93 10.90 -1.57
N SER A 76 -3.58 10.59 -2.83
CA SER A 76 -3.76 11.49 -3.97
C SER A 76 -4.76 10.90 -4.96
N LYS A 77 -5.96 11.52 -5.05
CA LYS A 77 -6.98 11.27 -6.08
C LYS A 77 -7.47 12.63 -6.61
N PRO A 78 -7.43 12.90 -7.93
CA PRO A 78 -8.04 14.11 -8.48
C PRO A 78 -9.56 14.11 -8.26
N ALA A 79 -10.13 15.29 -7.98
CA ALA A 79 -11.54 15.46 -7.63
C ALA A 79 -12.46 14.97 -8.76
N GLY A 80 -13.18 13.86 -8.55
CA GLY A 80 -14.20 13.37 -9.48
C GLY A 80 -14.40 11.86 -9.59
N PHE A 81 -13.51 11.02 -9.04
CA PHE A 81 -13.63 9.56 -9.16
C PHE A 81 -14.33 8.89 -7.97
N GLN A 82 -15.49 8.27 -8.25
CA GLN A 82 -16.13 7.31 -7.35
C GLN A 82 -15.44 5.94 -7.46
N THR A 83 -14.31 5.78 -6.79
CA THR A 83 -13.73 4.44 -6.53
C THR A 83 -13.50 4.30 -5.04
N SER A 84 -13.84 3.12 -4.51
CA SER A 84 -13.84 2.82 -3.07
C SER A 84 -12.65 3.47 -2.36
N PRO A 85 -12.89 4.29 -1.32
CA PRO A 85 -11.86 5.10 -0.67
C PRO A 85 -10.84 4.25 0.10
N VAL A 86 -11.06 2.95 0.19
CA VAL A 86 -10.29 2.01 1.01
C VAL A 86 -10.10 0.70 0.24
N THR A 87 -8.88 0.19 0.23
CA THR A 87 -8.52 -1.19 -0.15
C THR A 87 -8.33 -1.98 1.13
N ALA A 88 -8.80 -3.22 1.21
CA ALA A 88 -8.50 -4.11 2.32
C ALA A 88 -7.96 -5.43 1.77
N GLY A 89 -7.04 -6.05 2.49
CA GLY A 89 -6.43 -7.31 2.11
C GLY A 89 -6.02 -8.11 3.33
N PHE A 90 -5.80 -9.40 3.11
CA PHE A 90 -5.29 -10.30 4.12
C PHE A 90 -4.40 -11.37 3.50
N ASN A 91 -3.41 -11.83 4.25
CA ASN A 91 -2.56 -12.97 3.92
C ASN A 91 -2.52 -13.93 5.09
N LEU A 92 -2.55 -15.23 4.79
CA LEU A 92 -2.45 -16.31 5.76
C LEU A 92 -1.43 -17.33 5.28
N TYR A 93 -0.51 -17.71 6.16
CA TYR A 93 0.49 -18.73 5.90
C TYR A 93 0.47 -19.75 7.03
N TRP A 94 0.45 -21.03 6.69
CA TRP A 94 0.53 -22.13 7.65
C TRP A 94 1.78 -22.94 7.37
N GLN A 95 2.61 -23.15 8.40
CA GLN A 95 3.76 -24.04 8.32
C GLN A 95 3.53 -25.26 9.25
N TYR A 96 3.66 -26.45 8.67
CA TYR A 96 3.57 -27.75 9.34
C TYR A 96 4.97 -28.37 9.46
#